data_AF-A0A8T3Q208-F1
#
_entry.id   AF-A0A8T3Q208-F1
#
_cell.length_a   1.000
_cell.length_b   1.000
_cell.length_c   1.000
_cell.angle_alpha   90.00
_cell.angle_beta   90.00
_cell.angle_gamma   90.00
#
_symmetry.space_group_name_H-M   'P 1'
#
loop_
_entity.id
_entity.type
_entity.pdbx_description
1 polymer ?
#
loop_
_entity_poly.entity_id
_entity_poly.type
_entity_poly.pdbx_seq_one_letter_code
_entity_poly.pdbx_strand_id
1 'polypeptide(L)'
;MSGRTGASNPNWKGGVSPERQRLYASAEWREVVRAVKRRDGGCVECGSAAELHVHHIESFAEFPSLRLHPLNLETLCRPCHYEKHRKGVKP
;
A
#
# COMPACT_ATOMS: atom_id res chain seq x y z
N MET A 1 8.50 24.56 -5.03
CA MET A 1 9.63 23.83 -5.66
C MET A 1 9.09 23.03 -6.84
N SER A 2 9.34 23.49 -8.07
CA SER A 2 8.86 22.82 -9.29
C SER A 2 9.86 21.73 -9.67
N GLY A 3 9.66 20.50 -9.17
CA GLY A 3 10.45 19.35 -9.60
C GLY A 3 10.22 19.10 -11.10
N ARG A 4 11.29 18.90 -11.87
CA ARG A 4 11.19 18.55 -13.29
C ARG A 4 10.45 17.21 -13.42
N THR A 5 9.39 17.18 -14.22
CA THR A 5 8.63 15.97 -14.57
C THR A 5 8.79 15.65 -16.05
N GLY A 6 8.50 14.41 -16.46
CA GLY A 6 8.65 14.00 -17.85
C GLY A 6 10.11 13.95 -18.32
N ALA A 7 10.32 14.06 -19.63
CA ALA A 7 11.63 13.97 -20.29
C ALA A 7 12.70 14.92 -19.75
N SER A 8 12.29 15.98 -19.07
CA SER A 8 13.16 16.98 -18.48
C SER A 8 13.82 16.53 -17.16
N ASN A 9 13.43 15.38 -16.60
CA ASN A 9 14.05 14.80 -15.41
C ASN A 9 15.12 13.77 -15.82
N PRO A 10 16.40 13.89 -15.43
CA PRO A 10 17.44 12.92 -15.78
C PRO A 10 17.15 11.49 -15.27
N ASN A 11 16.30 11.35 -14.25
CA ASN A 11 15.82 10.04 -13.78
C ASN A 11 14.58 9.52 -14.54
N TRP A 12 14.11 10.21 -15.58
CA TRP A 12 12.92 9.83 -16.33
C TRP A 12 13.20 8.62 -17.22
N LYS A 13 12.56 7.50 -16.89
CA LYS A 13 12.65 6.23 -17.63
C LYS A 13 11.53 6.13 -18.67
N GLY A 14 11.39 7.13 -19.54
CA GLY A 14 10.45 7.09 -20.68
C GLY A 14 8.96 7.02 -20.31
N GLY A 15 8.55 7.64 -19.20
CA GLY A 15 7.15 7.65 -18.76
C GLY A 15 6.70 6.36 -18.05
N VAL A 16 7.61 5.43 -17.80
CA VAL A 16 7.32 4.20 -17.08
C VAL A 16 7.25 4.48 -15.57
N SER A 17 6.08 4.84 -15.06
CA SER A 17 5.84 4.82 -13.61
C SER A 17 5.91 3.36 -13.12
N PRO A 18 6.60 3.05 -12.01
CA PRO A 18 6.57 1.71 -11.42
C PRO A 18 5.14 1.22 -11.21
N GLU A 19 4.89 -0.06 -11.46
CA GLU A 19 3.56 -0.68 -11.37
C GLU A 19 2.88 -0.40 -10.02
N ARG A 20 3.64 -0.48 -8.91
CA ARG A 20 3.16 -0.12 -7.57
C ARG A 20 2.64 1.32 -7.49
N GLN A 21 3.33 2.29 -8.11
CA GLN A 21 2.87 3.68 -8.11
C GLN A 21 1.60 3.84 -8.93
N ARG A 22 1.49 3.14 -10.07
CA ARG A 22 0.25 3.14 -10.88
C ARG A 22 -0.93 2.57 -10.10
N LEU A 23 -0.73 1.43 -9.44
CA LEU A 23 -1.77 0.82 -8.62
C LEU A 23 -2.21 1.76 -7.49
N TYR A 24 -1.27 2.33 -6.74
CA TYR A 24 -1.62 3.26 -5.65
C TYR A 24 -2.29 4.56 -6.13
N ALA A 25 -2.10 4.94 -7.40
CA ALA A 25 -2.80 6.05 -8.03
C ALA A 25 -4.15 5.66 -8.65
N SER A 26 -4.46 4.36 -8.75
CA SER A 26 -5.65 3.83 -9.44
C SER A 26 -6.93 4.05 -8.62
N ALA A 27 -8.07 4.01 -9.30
CA ALA A 27 -9.38 4.13 -8.63
C ALA A 27 -9.70 2.89 -7.79
N GLU A 28 -9.37 1.71 -8.31
CA GLU A 28 -9.57 0.41 -7.68
C GLU A 28 -8.83 0.34 -6.33
N TRP A 29 -7.60 0.85 -6.26
CA TRP A 29 -6.88 0.93 -4.99
C TRP A 29 -7.60 1.83 -3.98
N ARG A 30 -8.09 3.00 -4.41
CA ARG A 30 -8.84 3.90 -3.51
C ARG A 30 -10.13 3.25 -3.01
N GLU A 31 -10.83 2.53 -3.88
CA GLU A 31 -12.07 1.83 -3.54
C GLU A 31 -11.83 0.69 -2.54
N VAL A 32 -10.86 -0.19 -2.83
CA VAL A 32 -10.56 -1.31 -1.93
C VAL A 32 -10.03 -0.82 -0.58
N VAL A 33 -9.17 0.21 -0.56
CA VAL A 33 -8.69 0.81 0.71
C VAL A 33 -9.84 1.35 1.54
N ARG A 34 -10.81 2.03 0.90
CA ARG A 34 -12.01 2.52 1.60
C ARG A 34 -12.86 1.36 2.14
N ALA A 35 -13.03 0.29 1.35
CA ALA A 35 -13.79 -0.88 1.77
C ALA A 35 -13.13 -1.60 2.95
N VAL A 36 -11.82 -1.82 2.89
CA VAL A 36 -11.01 -2.46 3.94
C VAL A 36 -11.04 -1.63 5.22
N LYS A 37 -10.80 -0.31 5.14
CA LYS A 37 -10.87 0.57 6.31
C LYS A 37 -12.26 0.59 6.97
N ARG A 38 -13.34 0.54 6.17
CA ARG A 38 -14.71 0.44 6.71
C ARG A 38 -14.99 -0.92 7.35
N ARG A 39 -14.51 -2.01 6.75
CA ARG A 39 -14.63 -3.37 7.30
C ARG A 39 -13.94 -3.46 8.66
N ASP A 40 -12.72 -2.92 8.76
CA ASP A 40 -11.87 -3.09 9.91
C ASP A 40 -12.18 -2.12 11.05
N GLY A 41 -12.69 -0.92 10.75
CA GLY A 41 -13.07 0.11 11.73
C GLY A 41 -11.91 0.76 12.50
N GLY A 42 -10.73 0.13 12.50
CA GLY A 42 -9.50 0.58 13.16
C GLY A 42 -8.36 -0.37 12.83
N CYS A 43 -7.27 -0.28 13.59
CA CYS A 43 -6.18 -1.24 13.52
C CYS A 43 -6.69 -2.64 13.93
N VAL A 44 -6.56 -3.64 13.07
CA VAL A 44 -7.04 -5.00 13.38
C VAL A 44 -6.22 -5.70 14.46
N GLU A 45 -4.98 -5.25 14.71
CA GLU A 45 -4.09 -5.85 15.72
C GLU A 45 -4.29 -5.27 17.13
N CYS A 46 -4.61 -3.98 17.24
CA CYS A 46 -4.65 -3.29 18.54
C CYS A 46 -5.87 -2.38 18.77
N GLY A 47 -6.77 -2.25 17.78
CA GLY A 47 -7.97 -1.43 17.88
C GLY A 47 -7.78 0.09 17.75
N SER A 48 -6.54 0.59 17.62
CA SER A 48 -6.29 2.03 17.46
C SER A 48 -6.97 2.60 16.22
N ALA A 49 -7.54 3.80 16.32
CA ALA A 49 -8.10 4.55 15.19
C ALA A 49 -7.12 5.61 14.61
N ALA A 50 -5.92 5.74 15.20
CA ALA A 50 -4.93 6.74 14.82
C ALA A 50 -3.96 6.21 13.76
N GLU A 51 -3.57 7.08 12.81
CA GLU A 51 -2.55 6.82 11.78
C GLU A 51 -2.75 5.48 11.04
N LEU A 52 -3.92 5.30 10.43
CA LEU A 52 -4.31 4.04 9.78
C LEU A 52 -3.75 3.89 8.36
N HIS A 53 -3.01 2.82 8.14
CA HIS A 53 -2.45 2.38 6.87
C HIS A 53 -3.07 1.03 6.46
N VAL A 54 -3.12 0.76 5.16
CA VAL A 54 -3.49 -0.56 4.64
C VAL A 54 -2.21 -1.34 4.36
N HIS A 55 -2.09 -2.52 4.96
CA HIS A 55 -0.99 -3.46 4.81
C HIS A 55 -1.38 -4.58 3.84
N HIS A 56 -0.44 -5.00 2.99
CA HIS A 56 -0.56 -6.23 2.21
C HIS A 56 -0.05 -7.41 3.07
N ILE A 57 -0.91 -8.40 3.34
CA ILE A 57 -0.56 -9.58 4.13
C ILE A 57 0.46 -10.43 3.35
N GLU A 58 0.12 -10.78 2.11
CA GLU A 58 1.00 -11.42 1.14
C GLU A 58 1.75 -10.38 0.32
N SER A 59 3.00 -10.72 -0.01
CA SER A 59 3.91 -9.83 -0.73
C SER A 59 3.32 -9.29 -2.04
N PHE A 60 3.33 -7.96 -2.17
CA PHE A 60 2.95 -7.26 -3.39
C PHE A 60 3.71 -7.75 -4.63
N ALA A 61 4.98 -8.13 -4.46
CA ALA A 61 5.86 -8.53 -5.56
C ALA A 61 5.62 -9.98 -5.97
N GLU A 62 5.43 -10.88 -5.00
CA GLU A 62 5.27 -12.32 -5.26
C GLU A 62 3.84 -12.68 -5.70
N PHE A 63 2.83 -11.92 -5.26
CA PHE A 63 1.41 -12.24 -5.52
C PHE A 63 0.65 -11.10 -6.22
N PRO A 64 0.88 -10.86 -7.53
CA PRO A 64 0.20 -9.79 -8.26
C PRO A 64 -1.33 -9.89 -8.25
N SER A 65 -1.89 -11.10 -8.29
CA SER A 65 -3.34 -11.35 -8.24
C SER A 65 -3.98 -10.96 -6.90
N LEU A 66 -3.19 -10.89 -5.82
CA LEU A 66 -3.68 -10.57 -4.48
C LEU A 66 -3.57 -9.08 -4.12
N ARG A 67 -2.97 -8.24 -4.98
CA ARG A 67 -2.68 -6.82 -4.65
C ARG A 67 -3.93 -5.98 -4.33
N LEU A 68 -5.06 -6.33 -4.95
CA LEU A 68 -6.36 -5.68 -4.74
C LEU A 68 -7.37 -6.61 -4.04
N HIS A 69 -6.95 -7.81 -3.62
CA HIS A 69 -7.86 -8.74 -2.98
C HIS A 69 -8.14 -8.29 -1.54
N PRO A 70 -9.40 -8.03 -1.14
CA PRO A 70 -9.70 -7.46 0.19
C PRO A 70 -9.22 -8.31 1.36
N LEU A 71 -9.17 -9.65 1.20
CA LEU A 71 -8.66 -10.55 2.23
C LEU A 71 -7.13 -10.54 2.35
N ASN A 72 -6.43 -9.97 1.37
CA ASN A 72 -4.98 -9.78 1.42
C ASN A 72 -4.59 -8.39 1.97
N LEU A 73 -5.58 -7.65 2.47
CA LEU A 73 -5.43 -6.28 2.92
C LEU A 73 -5.97 -6.15 4.34
N GLU A 74 -5.18 -5.55 5.23
CA GLU A 74 -5.57 -5.29 6.61
C GLU A 74 -5.25 -3.84 7.01
N THR A 75 -6.14 -3.23 7.80
CA THR A 75 -5.93 -1.90 8.35
C THR A 75 -5.10 -1.97 9.61
N LEU A 76 -3.96 -1.28 9.64
CA LEU A 76 -3.04 -1.23 10.77
C LEU A 76 -2.68 0.20 11.13
N CYS A 77 -2.50 0.47 12.42
CA CYS A 77 -1.85 1.71 12.85
C CYS A 77 -0.35 1.68 12.53
N ARG A 78 0.29 2.84 12.48
CA ARG A 78 1.72 2.97 12.15
C ARG A 78 2.66 2.02 12.96
N PRO A 79 2.54 1.87 14.29
CA PRO A 79 3.36 0.92 15.05
C PRO A 79 3.17 -0.55 14.63
N CYS A 80 1.91 -1.01 14.53
CA CYS A 80 1.60 -2.39 14.12
C CYS A 80 2.05 -2.66 12.68
N HIS A 81 1.87 -1.69 11.79
CA HIS A 81 2.32 -1.77 10.40
C HIS A 81 3.85 -1.96 10.31
N TYR A 82 4.61 -1.20 11.10
CA TYR A 82 6.07 -1.34 11.14
C TYR A 82 6.50 -2.71 11.69
N GLU A 83 5.86 -3.17 12.76
CA GLU A 83 6.15 -4.47 13.37
C GLU A 83 5.87 -5.63 12.39
N LYS A 84 4.81 -5.55 11.58
CA LYS A 84 4.53 -6.55 10.52
C LYS A 84 5.62 -6.59 9.46
N HIS A 85 6.10 -5.43 8.97
CA HIS A 85 7.23 -5.39 8.03
C HIS A 85 8.53 -5.93 8.65
N ARG A 86 8.75 -5.71 9.95
CA ARG A 86 9.92 -6.25 10.67
C ARG A 86 9.86 -7.77 10.80
N LYS A 87 8.70 -8.33 11.11
CA LYS A 87 8.49 -9.79 11.17
C LYS A 87 8.52 -10.46 9.79
N GLY A 88 8.27 -9.68 8.73
CA GLY A 88 8.31 -10.14 7.33
C GLY A 88 9.70 -10.29 6.72
N VAL A 89 10.79 -10.18 7.51
CA VAL A 89 12.13 -10.58 7.04
C VAL A 89 12.15 -12.10 6.95
N LYS A 90 11.89 -12.63 5.75
CA LYS A 90 12.23 -14.02 5.41
C LYS A 90 13.74 -14.20 5.66
N PRO A 91 14.18 -15.29 6.33
CA PRO A 91 15.60 -15.61 6.49
C PRO A 91 16.32 -15.72 5.14
#